data_AF-A0A838HXA7-F1
#
_entry.id   AF-A0A838HXA7-F1
#
_cell.length_a   1.000
_cell.length_b   1.000
_cell.length_c   1.000
_cell.angle_alpha   90.00
_cell.angle_beta   90.00
_cell.angle_gamma   90.00
#
_symmetry.space_group_name_H-M   'P 1'
#
loop_
_entity.id
_entity.type
_entity.pdbx_description
1 polymer ?
#
loop_
_entity_poly.entity_id
_entity_poly.type
_entity_poly.pdbx_seq_one_letter_code
_entity_poly.pdbx_strand_id
1 'polypeptide(L)'
;MTAGRGIRFSAYAATNVGMVREGNEDSFYRGTTVFAVADGMGGHVAGEVASETALEPIADVDGRQFAAPADATEALAGAIVTANRTVFDKASADPGLRGMGTTLTAVMIRDGRLHVAHVGDSRAYLLRSNEEISPLTTDHTLVQQLIDEGRLSRDEANTHPQRSVITRAIGVDRQVEVDTLIPLEMLPGDQILLCSDGLTGVVKDSTIAEVLLTEPDGQAACETLIEAANTGGGPDNITVVLLRVDGEPGQEPPPGDTDVTAELGGPGSPPPAGAGPTGPVTRIRTREANEGGFDAAKMGRYGGPQGVELRSATDPPGRGRRILAGIVAALLLLAVLGAGGYLLVSRAYFVGDDDGRVAVFRGLAQEPLGVSLHRVELTTDIDTAALPTFRQERLREGIPFPTRREAERYVENDLRRELDDAGQDGGDTAPAPAASPTDPTPRPAQPTQPAPRPNAPAPTATA
;
A
#
# COMPACT_ATOMS: atom_id res chain seq x y z
N MET A 1 -5.65 17.15 -39.18
CA MET A 1 -5.18 15.99 -38.40
C MET A 1 -3.67 16.12 -38.34
N THR A 2 -3.16 16.78 -37.31
CA THR A 2 -1.72 16.91 -37.10
C THR A 2 -1.27 15.58 -36.51
N ALA A 3 -0.41 14.84 -37.22
CA ALA A 3 0.21 13.65 -36.67
C ALA A 3 0.88 14.02 -35.34
N GLY A 4 0.50 13.35 -34.25
CA GLY A 4 1.09 13.60 -32.94
C GLY A 4 2.60 13.42 -33.04
N ARG A 5 3.36 14.43 -32.62
CA ARG A 5 4.82 14.28 -32.42
C ARG A 5 5.00 13.14 -31.42
N GLY A 6 5.54 12.00 -31.87
CA GLY A 6 5.88 10.90 -30.99
C GLY A 6 6.94 11.39 -30.00
N ILE A 7 6.63 11.30 -28.70
CA ILE A 7 7.63 11.54 -27.66
C ILE A 7 8.48 10.28 -27.57
N ARG A 8 9.80 10.45 -27.68
CA ARG A 8 10.75 9.39 -27.38
C ARG A 8 11.20 9.51 -25.94
N PHE A 9 11.36 8.38 -25.29
CA PHE A 9 11.83 8.30 -23.93
C PHE A 9 12.55 6.96 -23.73
N SER A 10 13.48 6.95 -22.78
CA SER A 10 14.12 5.73 -22.28
C SER A 10 13.57 5.37 -20.91
N ALA A 11 13.49 4.08 -20.60
CA ALA A 11 12.98 3.57 -19.34
C ALA A 11 13.94 2.58 -18.68
N TYR A 12 14.25 2.84 -17.42
CA TYR A 12 15.21 2.13 -16.58
C TYR A 12 14.50 1.63 -15.32
N ALA A 13 15.01 0.56 -14.73
CA ALA A 13 14.43 0.03 -13.50
C ALA A 13 15.47 -0.71 -12.69
N ALA A 14 15.29 -0.69 -11.38
CA ALA A 14 16.07 -1.52 -10.46
C ALA A 14 15.21 -1.88 -9.24
N THR A 15 15.50 -3.03 -8.65
CA THR A 15 14.88 -3.49 -7.42
C THR A 15 15.91 -4.18 -6.52
N ASN A 16 15.76 -4.05 -5.21
CA ASN A 16 16.65 -4.61 -4.22
C ASN A 16 15.87 -5.02 -2.96
N VAL A 17 16.28 -6.13 -2.35
CA VAL A 17 15.67 -6.65 -1.10
C VAL A 17 15.82 -5.66 0.07
N GLY A 18 16.79 -4.76 0.02
CA GLY A 18 17.20 -3.95 1.16
C GLY A 18 18.21 -4.69 2.03
N MET A 19 18.50 -4.12 3.20
CA MET A 19 19.50 -4.64 4.15
C MET A 19 18.88 -5.44 5.30
N VAL A 20 17.56 -5.32 5.50
CA VAL A 20 16.85 -5.88 6.67
C VAL A 20 15.91 -7.02 6.30
N ARG A 21 15.28 -6.98 5.13
CA ARG A 21 14.31 -8.00 4.69
C ARG A 21 15.02 -9.26 4.19
N GLU A 22 14.34 -10.41 4.27
CA GLU A 22 14.85 -11.70 3.78
C GLU A 22 14.44 -11.99 2.33
N GLY A 23 13.34 -11.39 1.87
CA GLY A 23 12.78 -11.56 0.53
C GLY A 23 12.34 -10.22 -0.06
N ASN A 24 12.04 -10.23 -1.36
CA ASN A 24 11.54 -9.06 -2.08
C ASN A 24 10.05 -9.25 -2.39
N GLU A 25 9.22 -8.46 -1.74
CA GLU A 25 7.77 -8.41 -1.96
C GLU A 25 7.39 -7.29 -2.94
N ASP A 26 8.35 -6.44 -3.35
CA ASP A 26 8.12 -5.47 -4.42
C ASP A 26 8.13 -6.13 -5.80
N SER A 27 7.28 -5.61 -6.68
CA SER A 27 7.27 -5.90 -8.11
C SER A 27 7.20 -4.61 -8.92
N PHE A 28 7.71 -4.65 -10.15
CA PHE A 28 7.54 -3.55 -11.10
C PHE A 28 7.18 -4.05 -12.50
N TYR A 29 6.48 -3.20 -13.25
CA TYR A 29 6.18 -3.41 -14.66
C TYR A 29 6.88 -2.32 -15.48
N ARG A 30 7.66 -2.73 -16.47
CA ARG A 30 8.33 -1.84 -17.44
C ARG A 30 7.91 -2.24 -18.85
N GLY A 31 6.80 -1.67 -19.29
CA GLY A 31 6.25 -1.90 -20.63
C GLY A 31 6.81 -0.96 -21.68
N THR A 32 6.11 -0.90 -22.81
CA THR A 32 6.40 0.00 -23.92
C THR A 32 5.82 1.39 -23.72
N THR A 33 4.67 1.47 -23.03
CA THR A 33 3.94 2.71 -22.76
C THR A 33 3.36 2.80 -21.36
N VAL A 34 3.36 1.70 -20.61
CA VAL A 34 2.87 1.62 -19.22
C VAL A 34 3.99 1.17 -18.30
N PHE A 35 4.09 1.81 -17.14
CA PHE A 35 5.12 1.57 -16.13
C PHE A 35 4.46 1.57 -14.76
N ALA A 36 4.84 0.64 -13.88
CA ALA A 36 4.23 0.55 -12.57
C ALA A 36 5.19 0.00 -11.51
N VAL A 37 4.93 0.36 -10.25
CA VAL A 37 5.54 -0.22 -9.06
C VAL A 37 4.41 -0.70 -8.14
N ALA A 38 4.59 -1.87 -7.56
CA ALA A 38 3.69 -2.50 -6.60
C ALA A 38 4.52 -3.01 -5.42
N ASP A 39 4.22 -2.52 -4.22
CA ASP A 39 4.86 -2.89 -2.97
C ASP A 39 3.95 -3.89 -2.25
N GLY A 40 4.41 -5.14 -2.16
CA GLY A 40 3.62 -6.25 -1.64
C GLY A 40 3.60 -6.26 -0.12
N MET A 41 2.40 -6.39 0.46
CA MET A 41 2.22 -6.52 1.89
C MET A 41 1.48 -7.81 2.23
N GLY A 42 1.97 -8.50 3.25
CA GLY A 42 1.39 -9.74 3.74
C GLY A 42 2.35 -10.43 4.71
N GLY A 43 1.88 -11.46 5.42
CA GLY A 43 2.80 -12.36 6.11
C GLY A 43 3.42 -13.37 5.14
N HIS A 44 4.50 -14.06 5.52
CA HIS A 44 5.14 -15.11 4.70
C HIS A 44 5.28 -14.71 3.21
N VAL A 45 4.84 -15.54 2.25
CA VAL A 45 4.96 -15.34 0.79
C VAL A 45 3.77 -14.57 0.19
N ALA A 46 2.92 -13.98 1.02
CA ALA A 46 1.68 -13.38 0.55
C ALA A 46 1.90 -12.04 -0.18
N GLY A 47 2.88 -11.23 0.24
CA GLY A 47 3.17 -9.94 -0.38
C GLY A 47 3.72 -10.07 -1.79
N GLU A 48 4.73 -10.93 -1.99
CA GLU A 48 5.30 -11.21 -3.33
C GLU A 48 4.21 -11.67 -4.33
N VAL A 49 3.28 -12.51 -3.87
CA VAL A 49 2.20 -13.01 -4.73
C VAL A 49 1.22 -11.89 -5.06
N ALA A 50 0.92 -11.02 -4.10
CA ALA A 50 0.01 -9.89 -4.31
C ALA A 50 0.57 -8.88 -5.32
N SER A 51 1.82 -8.44 -5.12
CA SER A 51 2.46 -7.44 -5.99
C SER A 51 2.64 -7.96 -7.42
N GLU A 52 3.06 -9.21 -7.61
CA GLU A 52 3.15 -9.81 -8.95
C GLU A 52 1.78 -9.92 -9.62
N THR A 53 0.76 -10.37 -8.88
CA THR A 53 -0.60 -10.57 -9.43
C THR A 53 -1.24 -9.23 -9.82
N ALA A 54 -0.95 -8.15 -9.09
CA ALA A 54 -1.51 -6.83 -9.36
C ALA A 54 -1.02 -6.22 -10.68
N LEU A 55 0.15 -6.65 -11.18
CA LEU A 55 0.71 -6.16 -12.44
C LEU A 55 0.12 -6.83 -13.69
N GLU A 56 -0.58 -7.96 -13.57
CA GLU A 56 -1.13 -8.68 -14.74
C GLU A 56 -2.11 -7.79 -15.55
N PRO A 57 -3.10 -7.12 -14.93
CA PRO A 57 -4.03 -6.28 -15.68
C PRO A 57 -3.38 -4.97 -16.19
N ILE A 58 -2.27 -4.55 -15.59
CA ILE A 58 -1.47 -3.42 -16.07
C ILE A 58 -0.82 -3.76 -17.42
N ALA A 59 -0.35 -4.99 -17.58
CA ALA A 59 0.21 -5.45 -18.85
C ALA A 59 -0.84 -5.46 -19.99
N ASP A 60 -2.11 -5.72 -19.69
CA ASP A 60 -3.20 -5.74 -20.69
C ASP A 60 -3.49 -4.37 -21.31
N VAL A 61 -3.13 -3.28 -20.61
CA VAL A 61 -3.31 -1.92 -21.14
C VAL A 61 -2.08 -1.37 -21.85
N ASP A 62 -0.93 -2.03 -21.75
CA ASP A 62 0.27 -1.62 -22.45
C ASP A 62 0.13 -1.78 -23.97
N GLY A 63 0.73 -0.86 -24.73
CA GLY A 63 0.67 -0.90 -26.19
C GLY A 63 -0.67 -0.45 -26.80
N ARG A 64 -1.74 -0.31 -26.01
CA ARG A 64 -3.08 0.04 -26.51
C ARG A 64 -3.16 1.47 -27.05
N GLN A 65 -3.97 1.64 -28.09
CA GLN A 65 -4.33 2.94 -28.63
C GLN A 65 -5.69 3.37 -28.08
N PHE A 66 -5.86 4.68 -27.93
CA PHE A 66 -7.05 5.30 -27.37
C PHE A 66 -7.52 6.43 -28.29
N ALA A 67 -8.83 6.67 -28.34
CA ALA A 67 -9.38 7.71 -29.20
C ALA A 67 -9.24 9.10 -28.58
N ALA A 68 -9.36 9.19 -27.25
CA ALA A 68 -9.14 10.40 -26.47
C ALA A 68 -8.20 10.14 -25.28
N PRO A 69 -7.48 11.18 -24.80
CA PRO A 69 -6.65 11.07 -23.59
C PRO A 69 -7.44 10.62 -22.35
N ALA A 70 -8.71 10.99 -22.23
CA ALA A 70 -9.56 10.57 -21.11
C ALA A 70 -9.75 9.04 -21.09
N ASP A 71 -9.90 8.42 -22.27
CA ASP A 71 -10.05 6.96 -22.39
C ASP A 71 -8.79 6.21 -21.94
N ALA A 72 -7.60 6.80 -22.15
CA ALA A 72 -6.34 6.25 -21.69
C ALA A 72 -6.23 6.28 -20.15
N THR A 73 -6.60 7.40 -19.52
CA THR A 73 -6.67 7.50 -18.04
C THR A 73 -7.69 6.51 -17.48
N GLU A 74 -8.89 6.44 -18.07
CA GLU A 74 -9.94 5.51 -17.62
C GLU A 74 -9.51 4.06 -17.77
N ALA A 75 -8.83 3.70 -18.86
CA ALA A 75 -8.30 2.36 -19.06
C ALA A 75 -7.22 2.01 -18.02
N LEU A 76 -6.32 2.94 -17.70
CA LEU A 76 -5.29 2.73 -16.68
C LEU A 76 -5.93 2.56 -15.29
N ALA A 77 -6.88 3.41 -14.92
CA ALA A 77 -7.62 3.27 -13.66
C ALA A 77 -8.44 1.97 -13.60
N GLY A 78 -9.10 1.60 -14.70
CA GLY A 78 -9.86 0.36 -14.82
C GLY A 78 -8.97 -0.90 -14.72
N ALA A 79 -7.72 -0.82 -15.17
CA ALA A 79 -6.73 -1.87 -14.97
C ALA A 79 -6.39 -2.04 -13.48
N ILE A 80 -6.18 -0.95 -12.74
CA ILE A 80 -5.97 -0.99 -11.28
C ILE A 80 -7.20 -1.58 -10.55
N VAL A 81 -8.42 -1.18 -10.92
CA VAL A 81 -9.65 -1.76 -10.35
C VAL A 81 -9.75 -3.27 -10.64
N THR A 82 -9.31 -3.69 -11.83
CA THR A 82 -9.26 -5.11 -12.18
C THR A 82 -8.18 -5.84 -11.37
N ALA A 83 -7.00 -5.24 -11.18
CA ALA A 83 -5.94 -5.77 -10.32
C ALA A 83 -6.44 -5.98 -8.89
N ASN A 84 -7.17 -5.02 -8.32
CA ASN A 84 -7.79 -5.16 -7.00
C ASN A 84 -8.67 -6.38 -6.89
N ARG A 85 -9.58 -6.57 -7.86
CA ARG A 85 -10.47 -7.73 -7.87
C ARG A 85 -9.69 -9.03 -8.02
N THR A 86 -8.68 -9.08 -8.89
CA THR A 86 -7.86 -10.28 -9.10
C THR A 86 -7.11 -10.69 -7.83
N VAL A 87 -6.47 -9.73 -7.15
CA VAL A 87 -5.75 -9.99 -5.88
C VAL A 87 -6.74 -10.39 -4.78
N PHE A 88 -7.86 -9.67 -4.63
CA PHE A 88 -8.89 -9.97 -3.63
C PHE A 88 -9.51 -11.37 -3.80
N ASP A 89 -9.88 -11.74 -5.03
CA ASP A 89 -10.48 -13.03 -5.34
C ASP A 89 -9.48 -14.17 -5.06
N LYS A 90 -8.20 -13.97 -5.38
CA LYS A 90 -7.12 -14.93 -5.11
C LYS A 90 -6.86 -15.08 -3.60
N ALA A 91 -6.84 -13.98 -2.86
CA ALA A 91 -6.69 -13.97 -1.39
C ALA A 91 -7.87 -14.66 -0.69
N SER A 92 -9.06 -14.53 -1.27
CA SER A 92 -10.28 -15.14 -0.75
C SER A 92 -10.35 -16.65 -1.04
N ALA A 93 -9.78 -17.09 -2.16
CA ALA A 93 -9.80 -18.49 -2.58
C ALA A 93 -8.76 -19.36 -1.87
N ASP A 94 -7.61 -18.80 -1.48
CA ASP A 94 -6.53 -19.53 -0.82
C ASP A 94 -6.33 -19.05 0.63
N PRO A 95 -6.60 -19.90 1.65
CA PRO A 95 -6.35 -19.57 3.05
C PRO A 95 -4.92 -19.15 3.37
N GLY A 96 -3.92 -19.62 2.59
CA GLY A 96 -2.51 -19.26 2.75
C GLY A 96 -2.16 -17.85 2.25
N LEU A 97 -3.05 -17.24 1.47
CA LEU A 97 -2.91 -15.89 0.91
C LEU A 97 -3.86 -14.87 1.56
N ARG A 98 -4.51 -15.25 2.66
CA ARG A 98 -5.45 -14.36 3.36
C ARG A 98 -4.74 -13.11 3.86
N GLY A 99 -5.35 -11.97 3.57
CA GLY A 99 -4.82 -10.67 3.97
C GLY A 99 -3.64 -10.20 3.13
N MET A 100 -3.31 -10.89 2.02
CA MET A 100 -2.37 -10.35 1.05
C MET A 100 -2.95 -9.07 0.44
N GLY A 101 -2.08 -8.10 0.21
CA GLY A 101 -2.40 -6.88 -0.49
C GLY A 101 -1.15 -6.25 -1.06
N THR A 102 -1.30 -5.18 -1.81
CA THR A 102 -0.16 -4.47 -2.37
C THR A 102 -0.53 -3.03 -2.67
N THR A 103 0.45 -2.14 -2.76
CA THR A 103 0.27 -0.85 -3.43
C THR A 103 0.24 -1.06 -4.95
N LEU A 104 -0.19 -0.06 -5.70
CA LEU A 104 -0.04 -0.01 -7.13
C LEU A 104 -0.02 1.43 -7.61
N THR A 105 1.16 1.89 -8.02
CA THR A 105 1.37 3.19 -8.67
C THR A 105 1.75 2.94 -10.11
N ALA A 106 0.97 3.45 -11.05
CA ALA A 106 1.18 3.25 -12.47
C ALA A 106 1.12 4.56 -13.25
N VAL A 107 1.95 4.66 -14.27
CA VAL A 107 1.92 5.73 -15.26
C VAL A 107 1.81 5.17 -16.67
N MET A 108 1.19 5.93 -17.57
CA MET A 108 1.12 5.63 -19.00
C MET A 108 1.53 6.86 -19.80
N ILE A 109 2.37 6.67 -20.83
CA ILE A 109 2.69 7.71 -21.82
C ILE A 109 1.91 7.44 -23.11
N ARG A 110 0.96 8.32 -23.44
CA ARG A 110 0.20 8.26 -24.70
C ARG A 110 -0.06 9.64 -25.29
N ASP A 111 0.07 9.73 -26.61
CA ASP A 111 -0.13 10.97 -27.38
C ASP A 111 0.61 12.19 -26.79
N GLY A 112 1.83 11.94 -26.30
CA GLY A 112 2.68 12.95 -25.67
C GLY A 112 2.21 13.42 -24.29
N ARG A 113 1.38 12.63 -23.61
CA ARG A 113 0.84 12.92 -22.29
C ARG A 113 1.16 11.84 -21.28
N LEU A 114 1.37 12.25 -20.04
CA LEU A 114 1.51 11.39 -18.88
C LEU A 114 0.16 11.23 -18.20
N HIS A 115 -0.26 9.99 -18.06
CA HIS A 115 -1.42 9.57 -17.28
C HIS A 115 -0.92 8.89 -16.02
N VAL A 116 -1.57 9.14 -14.89
CA VAL A 116 -1.19 8.60 -13.58
C VAL A 116 -2.41 7.95 -12.95
N ALA A 117 -2.23 6.76 -12.38
CA ALA A 117 -3.22 6.09 -11.56
C ALA A 117 -2.54 5.46 -10.34
N HIS A 118 -3.11 5.63 -9.15
CA HIS A 118 -2.40 5.36 -7.90
C HIS A 118 -3.32 4.80 -6.80
N VAL A 119 -2.80 3.79 -6.10
CA VAL A 119 -3.34 3.26 -4.84
C VAL A 119 -2.18 2.85 -3.93
N GLY A 120 -2.02 3.50 -2.77
CA GLY A 120 -1.10 3.08 -1.72
C GLY A 120 -0.19 4.22 -1.32
N ASP A 121 1.05 3.93 -0.97
CA ASP A 121 2.06 4.90 -0.55
C ASP A 121 3.38 4.81 -1.34
N SER A 122 3.45 3.91 -2.33
CA SER A 122 4.43 4.02 -3.40
C SER A 122 4.19 5.29 -4.21
N ARG A 123 5.24 5.99 -4.64
CA ARG A 123 5.13 7.34 -5.19
C ARG A 123 5.48 7.41 -6.66
N ALA A 124 4.91 8.40 -7.34
CA ALA A 124 5.41 8.89 -8.62
C ALA A 124 5.83 10.36 -8.49
N TYR A 125 6.93 10.72 -9.15
CA TYR A 125 7.48 12.07 -9.17
C TYR A 125 7.68 12.55 -10.61
N LEU A 126 7.54 13.85 -10.82
CA LEU A 126 7.95 14.55 -12.04
C LEU A 126 9.06 15.55 -11.69
N LEU A 127 10.17 15.45 -12.42
CA LEU A 127 11.25 16.41 -12.40
C LEU A 127 11.37 17.05 -13.78
N ARG A 128 11.05 18.35 -13.86
CA ARG A 128 11.27 19.17 -15.06
C ARG A 128 12.62 19.85 -14.99
N SER A 129 13.22 20.13 -16.14
CA SER A 129 14.50 20.82 -16.24
C SER A 129 14.48 22.16 -15.48
N ASN A 130 15.35 22.31 -14.48
CA ASN A 130 15.47 23.48 -13.59
C ASN A 130 14.30 23.73 -12.62
N GLU A 131 13.46 22.72 -12.37
CA GLU A 131 12.42 22.78 -11.33
C GLU A 131 12.76 21.86 -10.15
N GLU A 132 12.11 22.09 -9.02
CA GLU A 132 12.13 21.13 -7.92
C GLU A 132 11.37 19.85 -8.32
N ILE A 133 11.80 18.71 -7.80
CA ILE A 133 11.06 17.46 -7.97
C ILE A 133 9.67 17.61 -7.34
N SER A 134 8.63 17.22 -8.09
CA SER A 134 7.24 17.36 -7.67
C SER A 134 6.58 15.98 -7.54
N PRO A 135 5.92 15.68 -6.41
CA PRO A 135 5.14 14.44 -6.30
C PRO A 135 3.89 14.53 -7.19
N LEU A 136 3.63 13.45 -7.92
CA LEU A 136 2.42 13.24 -8.72
C LEU A 136 1.34 12.47 -7.95
N THR A 137 1.70 11.87 -6.83
CA THR A 137 0.81 11.05 -5.99
C THR A 137 0.76 11.61 -4.57
N THR A 138 -0.34 11.32 -3.86
CA THR A 138 -0.49 11.61 -2.43
C THR A 138 -0.65 10.28 -1.71
N ASP A 139 0.19 10.01 -0.73
CA ASP A 139 0.21 8.72 -0.05
C ASP A 139 -1.14 8.42 0.62
N HIS A 140 -1.68 7.24 0.41
CA HIS A 140 -2.84 6.76 1.14
C HIS A 140 -2.44 6.19 2.50
N THR A 141 -1.79 7.00 3.36
CA THR A 141 -1.41 6.61 4.72
C THR A 141 -2.20 7.36 5.79
N LEU A 142 -2.26 6.79 7.00
CA LEU A 142 -2.89 7.43 8.14
C LEU A 142 -2.25 8.79 8.44
N VAL A 143 -0.93 8.89 8.35
CA VAL A 143 -0.22 10.15 8.61
C VAL A 143 -0.52 11.21 7.56
N GLN A 144 -0.69 10.82 6.30
CA GLN A 144 -1.11 11.75 5.24
C GLN A 144 -2.53 12.27 5.49
N GLN A 145 -3.48 11.39 5.88
CA GLN A 145 -4.82 11.83 6.28
C GLN A 145 -4.79 12.82 7.45
N LEU A 146 -3.94 12.58 8.46
CA LEU A 146 -3.78 13.51 9.58
C LEU A 146 -3.16 14.86 9.16
N ILE A 147 -2.27 14.86 8.16
CA ILE A 147 -1.74 16.09 7.57
C ILE A 147 -2.86 16.86 6.85
N ASP A 148 -3.65 16.18 6.03
CA ASP A 148 -4.73 16.80 5.25
C ASP A 148 -5.83 17.39 6.16
N GLU A 149 -6.08 16.75 7.32
CA GLU A 149 -6.96 17.25 8.39
C GLU A 149 -6.33 18.40 9.21
N GLY A 150 -5.07 18.76 8.98
CA GLY A 150 -4.34 19.78 9.74
C GLY A 150 -4.01 19.37 11.19
N ARG A 151 -4.07 18.07 11.49
CA ARG A 151 -3.81 17.50 12.83
C ARG A 151 -2.35 17.12 13.04
N LEU A 152 -1.57 17.04 11.96
CA LEU A 152 -0.15 16.69 11.97
C LEU A 152 0.60 17.56 10.97
N SER A 153 1.79 18.04 11.34
CA SER A 153 2.69 18.66 10.37
C SER A 153 3.47 17.60 9.57
N ARG A 154 4.02 17.99 8.41
CA ARG A 154 4.85 17.09 7.59
C ARG A 154 6.08 16.57 8.34
N ASP A 155 6.70 17.41 9.17
CA ASP A 155 7.87 17.02 9.96
C ASP A 155 7.52 15.99 11.05
N GLU A 156 6.36 16.14 11.69
CA GLU A 156 5.86 15.19 12.69
C GLU A 156 5.48 13.86 12.06
N ALA A 157 4.88 13.87 10.87
CA ALA A 157 4.50 12.65 10.13
C ALA A 157 5.69 11.72 9.87
N ASN A 158 6.85 12.26 9.51
CA ASN A 158 8.06 11.49 9.21
C ASN A 158 8.57 10.66 10.40
N THR A 159 8.29 11.10 11.64
CA THR A 159 8.73 10.40 12.86
C THR A 159 7.59 9.68 13.57
N HIS A 160 6.38 9.72 13.01
CA HIS A 160 5.19 9.16 13.64
C HIS A 160 5.29 7.62 13.71
N PRO A 161 4.89 7.00 14.84
CA PRO A 161 4.96 5.55 15.01
C PRO A 161 4.07 4.78 14.03
N GLN A 162 3.01 5.41 13.50
CA GLN A 162 2.09 4.83 12.54
C GLN A 162 2.28 5.37 11.11
N ARG A 163 3.49 5.83 10.75
CA ARG A 163 3.75 6.39 9.41
C ARG A 163 3.55 5.40 8.26
N SER A 164 3.80 4.11 8.52
CA SER A 164 3.64 3.02 7.54
C SER A 164 2.24 2.40 7.55
N VAL A 165 1.26 3.01 8.23
CA VAL A 165 -0.12 2.48 8.23
C VAL A 165 -0.82 2.97 6.97
N ILE A 166 -0.93 2.08 5.99
CA ILE A 166 -1.66 2.30 4.74
C ILE A 166 -3.17 2.25 5.01
N THR A 167 -3.91 3.15 4.39
CA THR A 167 -5.37 3.32 4.49
C THR A 167 -6.09 2.85 3.23
N ARG A 168 -5.37 2.67 2.12
CA ARG A 168 -5.91 2.14 0.86
C ARG A 168 -4.88 1.28 0.15
N ALA A 169 -5.25 0.05 -0.17
CA ALA A 169 -4.39 -0.91 -0.85
C ALA A 169 -5.17 -1.85 -1.77
N ILE A 170 -4.49 -2.44 -2.73
CA ILE A 170 -5.02 -3.42 -3.67
C ILE A 170 -5.20 -4.76 -2.96
N GLY A 171 -6.35 -5.39 -3.15
CA GLY A 171 -6.63 -6.77 -2.72
C GLY A 171 -7.13 -6.92 -1.28
N VAL A 172 -7.11 -5.85 -0.48
CA VAL A 172 -7.61 -5.86 0.92
C VAL A 172 -9.13 -5.80 0.95
N ASP A 173 -9.70 -4.84 0.22
CA ASP A 173 -11.14 -4.67 0.07
C ASP A 173 -11.59 -5.04 -1.34
N ARG A 174 -12.85 -5.47 -1.47
CA ARG A 174 -13.40 -5.89 -2.78
C ARG A 174 -13.49 -4.73 -3.77
N GLN A 175 -13.61 -3.50 -3.28
CA GLN A 175 -13.64 -2.28 -4.07
C GLN A 175 -12.49 -1.38 -3.64
N VAL A 176 -11.95 -0.62 -4.59
CA VAL A 176 -10.87 0.33 -4.34
C VAL A 176 -11.15 1.62 -5.08
N GLU A 177 -10.85 2.74 -4.44
CA GLU A 177 -10.85 4.06 -5.06
C GLU A 177 -9.46 4.32 -5.66
N VAL A 178 -9.41 4.73 -6.93
CA VAL A 178 -8.16 4.96 -7.65
C VAL A 178 -7.99 6.45 -7.87
N ASP A 179 -6.89 6.99 -7.36
CA ASP A 179 -6.53 8.38 -7.59
C ASP A 179 -5.95 8.52 -8.99
N THR A 180 -6.40 9.55 -9.72
CA THR A 180 -5.92 9.86 -11.07
C THR A 180 -5.65 11.35 -11.21
N LEU A 181 -4.74 11.70 -12.13
CA LEU A 181 -4.47 13.09 -12.49
C LEU A 181 -5.06 13.45 -13.85
N ILE A 182 -5.31 14.75 -14.04
CA ILE A 182 -5.53 15.30 -15.38
C ILE A 182 -4.26 15.03 -16.21
N PRO A 183 -4.36 14.47 -17.43
CA PRO A 183 -3.18 14.10 -18.22
C PRO A 183 -2.25 15.29 -18.48
N LEU A 184 -0.99 15.15 -18.07
CA LEU A 184 0.03 16.20 -18.17
C LEU A 184 0.71 16.14 -19.52
N GLU A 185 0.96 17.30 -20.13
CA GLU A 185 1.78 17.37 -21.34
C GLU A 185 3.25 17.13 -20.96
N MET A 186 3.87 16.20 -21.68
CA MET A 186 5.24 15.79 -21.49
C MET A 186 6.16 16.66 -22.33
N LEU A 187 7.21 17.18 -21.71
CA LEU A 187 8.20 18.02 -22.36
C LEU A 187 9.54 17.29 -22.51
N PRO A 188 10.34 17.64 -23.54
CA PRO A 188 11.70 17.16 -23.65
C PRO A 188 12.52 17.43 -22.37
N GLY A 189 13.23 16.42 -21.87
CA GLY A 189 14.00 16.50 -20.63
C GLY A 189 13.21 16.26 -19.34
N ASP A 190 11.89 16.00 -19.41
CA ASP A 190 11.13 15.55 -18.26
C ASP A 190 11.65 14.18 -17.78
N GLN A 191 11.78 14.02 -16.46
CA GLN A 191 12.10 12.75 -15.81
C GLN A 191 10.96 12.34 -14.87
N ILE A 192 10.56 11.07 -14.94
CA ILE A 192 9.47 10.50 -14.16
C ILE A 192 10.02 9.33 -13.38
N LEU A 193 9.91 9.41 -12.06
CA LEU A 193 10.36 8.35 -11.17
C LEU A 193 9.15 7.74 -10.47
N LEU A 194 8.99 6.43 -10.57
CA LEU A 194 8.11 5.65 -9.70
C LEU A 194 8.98 4.93 -8.68
N CYS A 195 8.57 4.87 -7.42
CA CYS A 195 9.30 4.16 -6.39
C CYS A 195 8.42 3.59 -5.29
N SER A 196 8.85 2.49 -4.67
CA SER A 196 8.27 1.99 -3.41
C SER A 196 8.69 2.86 -2.22
N ASP A 197 8.04 2.65 -1.07
CA ASP A 197 8.31 3.46 0.12
C ASP A 197 9.71 3.21 0.70
N GLY A 198 10.34 2.06 0.40
CA GLY A 198 11.70 1.74 0.82
C GLY A 198 12.75 2.70 0.28
N LEU A 199 12.48 3.42 -0.81
CA LEU A 199 13.30 4.57 -1.22
C LEU A 199 12.99 5.79 -0.34
N THR A 200 11.75 6.26 -0.37
CA THR A 200 11.35 7.57 0.19
C THR A 200 11.26 7.59 1.71
N GLY A 201 11.26 6.42 2.35
CA GLY A 201 11.30 6.26 3.80
C GLY A 201 12.66 6.60 4.40
N VAL A 202 13.73 6.58 3.61
CA VAL A 202 15.11 6.86 4.07
C VAL A 202 15.89 7.84 3.18
N VAL A 203 15.47 8.06 1.94
CA VAL A 203 16.06 9.04 1.02
C VAL A 203 15.11 10.23 0.85
N LYS A 204 15.63 11.43 1.05
CA LYS A 204 14.87 12.67 0.90
C LYS A 204 14.66 13.01 -0.58
N ASP A 205 13.53 13.63 -0.89
CA ASP A 205 13.20 14.14 -2.24
C ASP A 205 14.32 14.99 -2.86
N SER A 206 15.00 15.84 -2.06
CA SER A 206 16.12 16.65 -2.53
C SER A 206 17.30 15.82 -3.04
N THR A 207 17.59 14.69 -2.37
CA THR A 207 18.65 13.76 -2.76
C THR A 207 18.24 12.97 -4.01
N ILE A 208 16.96 12.58 -4.09
CA ILE A 208 16.41 11.97 -5.30
C ILE A 208 16.59 12.91 -6.50
N ALA A 209 16.18 14.17 -6.35
CA ALA A 209 16.32 15.19 -7.38
C ALA A 209 17.79 15.40 -7.80
N GLU A 210 18.71 15.48 -6.84
CA GLU A 210 20.14 15.60 -7.10
C GLU A 210 20.65 14.45 -7.98
N VAL A 211 20.39 13.20 -7.59
CA VAL A 211 20.81 12.02 -8.36
C VAL A 211 20.25 12.06 -9.78
N LEU A 212 18.96 12.35 -9.94
CA LEU A 212 18.31 12.41 -11.26
C LEU A 212 18.90 13.52 -12.16
N LEU A 213 19.37 14.63 -11.57
CA LEU A 213 19.98 15.74 -12.31
C LEU A 213 21.46 15.49 -12.65
N THR A 214 22.20 14.81 -11.78
CA THR A 214 23.66 14.67 -11.91
C THR A 214 24.10 13.41 -12.64
N GLU A 215 23.29 12.34 -12.61
CA GLU A 215 23.67 11.05 -13.19
C GLU A 215 23.08 10.89 -14.61
N PRO A 216 23.89 11.04 -15.68
CA PRO A 216 23.41 10.96 -17.06
C PRO A 216 22.99 9.56 -17.52
N ASP A 217 23.52 8.50 -16.91
CA ASP A 217 23.08 7.12 -17.21
C ASP A 217 21.84 6.79 -16.37
N GLY A 218 20.72 6.49 -17.03
CA GLY A 218 19.47 6.25 -16.32
C GLY A 218 19.46 4.97 -15.49
N GLN A 219 20.21 3.95 -15.90
CA GLN A 219 20.37 2.72 -15.12
C GLN A 219 21.26 2.97 -13.90
N ALA A 220 22.38 3.68 -14.08
CA ALA A 220 23.25 4.07 -12.97
C ALA A 220 22.52 4.99 -11.97
N ALA A 221 21.61 5.85 -12.43
CA ALA A 221 20.77 6.66 -11.56
C ALA A 221 19.88 5.79 -10.66
N CYS A 222 19.20 4.78 -11.24
CA CYS A 222 18.41 3.81 -10.47
C CYS A 222 19.25 3.07 -9.42
N GLU A 223 20.44 2.60 -9.79
CA GLU A 223 21.37 1.90 -8.89
C GLU A 223 21.88 2.81 -7.76
N THR A 224 22.17 4.08 -8.09
CA THR A 224 22.60 5.09 -7.10
C THR A 224 21.49 5.40 -6.10
N LEU A 225 20.23 5.47 -6.53
CA LEU A 225 19.07 5.64 -5.64
C LEU A 225 18.93 4.45 -4.67
N ILE A 226 19.09 3.22 -5.17
CA ILE A 226 19.08 2.02 -4.33
C ILE A 226 20.24 2.03 -3.32
N GLU A 227 21.44 2.40 -3.77
CA GLU A 227 22.60 2.49 -2.88
C GLU A 227 22.41 3.57 -1.80
N ALA A 228 21.81 4.71 -2.15
CA ALA A 228 21.46 5.75 -1.20
C ALA A 228 20.47 5.24 -0.13
N ALA A 229 19.44 4.48 -0.54
CA ALA A 229 18.48 3.87 0.38
C ALA A 229 19.13 2.82 1.31
N ASN A 230 19.98 1.96 0.74
CA ASN A 230 20.75 0.98 1.51
C ASN A 230 21.74 1.63 2.48
N THR A 231 22.37 2.74 2.09
CA THR A 231 23.22 3.56 2.96
C THR A 231 22.41 4.18 4.09
N GLY A 232 21.16 4.54 3.84
CA GLY A 232 20.17 4.95 4.85
C GLY A 232 19.70 3.82 5.79
N GLY A 233 20.24 2.60 5.63
CA GLY A 233 19.96 1.43 6.45
C GLY A 233 19.10 0.37 5.76
N GLY A 234 18.54 0.65 4.57
CA GLY A 234 17.74 -0.29 3.77
C GLY A 234 16.70 -1.08 4.58
N PRO A 235 15.78 -0.40 5.30
CA PRO A 235 14.84 -1.08 6.20
C PRO A 235 13.78 -1.90 5.46
N ASP A 236 13.58 -1.64 4.17
CA ASP A 236 12.56 -2.26 3.32
C ASP A 236 13.10 -2.65 1.94
N ASN A 237 12.26 -3.33 1.17
CA ASN A 237 12.45 -3.53 -0.26
C ASN A 237 12.46 -2.18 -0.98
N ILE A 238 13.34 -2.04 -1.96
CA ILE A 238 13.56 -0.77 -2.67
C ILE A 238 13.40 -1.04 -4.16
N THR A 239 12.39 -0.43 -4.77
CA THR A 239 12.11 -0.55 -6.20
C THR A 239 11.95 0.81 -6.82
N VAL A 240 12.57 1.00 -7.99
CA VAL A 240 12.52 2.25 -8.77
C VAL A 240 12.31 1.96 -10.25
N VAL A 241 11.50 2.79 -10.90
CA VAL A 241 11.33 2.83 -12.36
C VAL A 241 11.48 4.28 -12.81
N LEU A 242 12.47 4.53 -13.65
CA LEU A 242 12.81 5.87 -14.14
C LEU A 242 12.52 5.96 -15.64
N LEU A 243 11.77 6.98 -16.04
CA LEU A 243 11.57 7.36 -17.44
C LEU A 243 12.29 8.69 -17.69
N ARG A 244 12.98 8.80 -18.81
CA ARG A 244 13.61 10.05 -19.28
C ARG A 244 13.11 10.38 -20.66
N VAL A 245 12.48 11.54 -20.81
CA VAL A 245 12.05 12.04 -22.11
C VAL A 245 13.24 12.61 -22.85
N ASP A 246 13.47 12.10 -24.06
CA ASP A 246 14.55 12.58 -24.92
C ASP A 246 14.42 14.08 -25.17
N GLY A 247 15.55 14.79 -25.12
CA GLY A 247 15.66 16.15 -25.65
C GLY A 247 15.34 16.19 -27.16
N GLU A 248 15.03 17.38 -27.71
CA GLU A 248 14.85 17.57 -29.17
C GLU A 248 16.00 16.90 -29.97
N PRO A 249 15.71 16.35 -31.16
CA PRO A 249 16.64 15.50 -31.92
C PRO A 249 17.89 16.28 -32.32
N GLY A 250 19.01 15.99 -31.66
CA GLY A 250 20.31 16.59 -31.92
C GLY A 250 21.45 16.06 -31.06
N GLN A 251 21.14 15.28 -30.02
CA GLN A 251 22.14 14.60 -29.20
C GLN A 251 21.87 13.10 -29.28
N GLU A 252 22.72 12.41 -30.03
CA GLU A 252 22.66 10.96 -30.21
C GLU A 252 22.87 10.30 -28.83
N PRO A 253 21.96 9.42 -28.37
CA PRO A 253 22.15 8.72 -27.11
C PRO A 253 23.41 7.86 -27.17
N PRO A 254 24.12 7.66 -26.04
CA PRO A 254 25.24 6.73 -26.00
C PRO A 254 24.79 5.34 -26.48
N PRO A 255 25.61 4.63 -27.28
CA PRO A 255 25.20 3.36 -27.84
C PRO A 255 25.06 2.31 -26.72
N GLY A 256 23.83 1.95 -26.38
CA GLY A 256 23.54 0.96 -25.34
C GLY A 256 22.07 0.63 -25.10
N ASP A 257 21.14 1.55 -25.36
CA ASP A 257 19.72 1.34 -25.03
C ASP A 257 18.88 0.94 -26.25
N THR A 258 18.05 -0.08 -26.05
CA THR A 258 17.11 -0.59 -27.05
C THR A 258 16.04 0.44 -27.37
N ASP A 259 16.11 1.00 -28.57
CA ASP A 259 15.09 1.83 -29.21
C ASP A 259 13.74 1.10 -29.27
N VAL A 260 12.74 1.57 -28.52
CA VAL A 260 11.33 1.23 -28.76
C VAL A 260 10.72 2.42 -29.49
N THR A 261 10.90 2.47 -30.81
CA THR A 261 10.21 3.44 -31.67
C THR A 261 8.80 2.95 -31.96
N ALA A 262 7.80 3.55 -31.32
CA ALA A 262 6.40 3.38 -31.70
C ALA A 262 6.07 4.32 -32.88
N GLU A 263 6.35 3.88 -34.12
CA GLU A 263 5.83 4.54 -35.33
C GLU A 263 4.55 3.85 -35.84
N LEU A 264 3.52 4.65 -36.09
CA LEU A 264 2.23 4.26 -36.67
C LEU A 264 2.27 4.38 -38.20
N GLY A 265 1.94 3.30 -38.92
CA GLY A 265 1.61 3.34 -40.35
C GLY A 265 0.94 2.03 -40.83
N GLY A 266 -0.33 2.08 -41.25
CA GLY A 266 -1.08 0.95 -41.82
C GLY A 266 -0.95 0.84 -43.36
N PRO A 267 -1.89 0.21 -44.08
CA PRO A 267 -2.55 -1.08 -43.88
C PRO A 267 -2.07 -2.12 -44.94
N GLY A 268 -1.93 -3.40 -44.56
CA GLY A 268 -1.49 -4.41 -45.54
C GLY A 268 -1.63 -5.87 -45.10
N SER A 269 -2.78 -6.46 -45.47
CA SER A 269 -3.06 -7.89 -45.66
C SER A 269 -3.09 -8.84 -44.43
N PRO A 270 -3.99 -9.84 -44.44
CA PRO A 270 -4.38 -10.60 -43.26
C PRO A 270 -3.35 -11.70 -42.91
N PRO A 271 -3.24 -12.11 -41.63
CA PRO A 271 -2.40 -13.24 -41.27
C PRO A 271 -3.05 -14.58 -41.68
N PRO A 272 -2.25 -15.61 -42.04
CA PRO A 272 -2.77 -16.95 -42.15
C PRO A 272 -3.18 -17.48 -40.78
N ALA A 273 -4.26 -18.26 -40.77
CA ALA A 273 -4.85 -18.83 -39.58
C ALA A 273 -3.92 -19.82 -38.85
N GLY A 274 -3.91 -19.73 -37.52
CA GLY A 274 -3.53 -20.83 -36.63
C GLY A 274 -2.19 -20.69 -35.92
N ALA A 275 -2.13 -19.87 -34.87
CA ALA A 275 -1.30 -20.09 -33.67
C ALA A 275 -1.72 -19.06 -32.61
N GLY A 276 -2.09 -19.53 -31.42
CA GLY A 276 -2.46 -18.65 -30.31
C GLY A 276 -1.29 -17.79 -29.82
N PRO A 277 -1.53 -16.64 -29.17
CA PRO A 277 -0.46 -15.78 -28.70
C PRO A 277 0.20 -16.38 -27.46
N THR A 278 1.36 -17.00 -27.66
CA THR A 278 2.41 -17.11 -26.63
C THR A 278 3.50 -16.11 -27.00
N GLY A 279 3.44 -14.90 -26.44
CA GLY A 279 4.54 -13.93 -26.42
C GLY A 279 5.25 -13.96 -25.06
N PRO A 280 6.57 -13.74 -24.98
CA PRO A 280 7.35 -14.02 -23.77
C PRO A 280 7.09 -12.97 -22.67
N VAL A 281 6.60 -13.44 -21.53
CA VAL A 281 6.71 -12.72 -20.25
C VAL A 281 8.17 -12.78 -19.83
N THR A 282 8.85 -11.63 -19.74
CA THR A 282 10.19 -11.55 -19.16
C THR A 282 10.08 -11.71 -17.64
N ARG A 283 10.03 -12.96 -17.16
CA ARG A 283 10.21 -13.32 -15.75
C ARG A 283 11.70 -13.42 -15.46
N ILE A 284 12.27 -12.47 -14.73
CA ILE A 284 13.61 -12.62 -14.16
C ILE A 284 13.44 -13.20 -12.76
N ARG A 285 13.66 -14.52 -12.63
CA ARG A 285 13.86 -15.17 -11.33
C ARG A 285 15.30 -14.92 -10.90
N THR A 286 15.50 -14.27 -9.75
CA THR A 286 16.78 -14.27 -9.05
C THR A 286 17.10 -15.69 -8.62
N ARG A 287 18.26 -16.19 -9.07
CA ARG A 287 18.75 -17.53 -8.75
C ARG A 287 19.55 -17.44 -7.46
N GLU A 288 19.16 -18.25 -6.48
CA GLU A 288 19.83 -18.45 -5.20
C GLU A 288 21.34 -18.68 -5.36
N ALA A 289 22.09 -18.04 -4.47
CA ALA A 289 23.49 -18.33 -4.22
C ALA A 289 23.63 -19.62 -3.41
N ASN A 290 24.38 -20.61 -3.90
CA ASN A 290 25.63 -21.04 -3.24
C ASN A 290 26.41 -22.12 -4.00
N GLU A 291 27.67 -22.23 -3.60
CA GLU A 291 28.65 -23.31 -3.82
C GLU A 291 29.79 -23.01 -4.80
N GLY A 292 30.89 -22.51 -4.23
CA GLY A 292 32.21 -22.47 -4.89
C GLY A 292 33.26 -21.85 -3.97
N GLY A 293 34.08 -22.67 -3.31
CA GLY A 293 35.08 -22.26 -2.33
C GLY A 293 36.15 -21.31 -2.88
N PHE A 294 36.53 -20.33 -2.05
CA PHE A 294 37.65 -19.42 -2.32
C PHE A 294 38.94 -19.96 -1.70
N ASP A 295 39.91 -20.28 -2.56
CA ASP A 295 41.26 -20.71 -2.23
C ASP A 295 42.16 -19.47 -2.07
N ALA A 296 42.55 -19.18 -0.82
CA ALA A 296 43.30 -17.99 -0.40
C ALA A 296 44.82 -18.13 -0.65
N ALA A 297 45.20 -18.57 -1.85
CA ALA A 297 46.59 -18.78 -2.25
C ALA A 297 46.93 -18.05 -3.55
N LYS A 298 46.71 -16.74 -3.63
CA LYS A 298 47.31 -15.86 -4.66
C LYS A 298 47.13 -14.39 -4.30
N MET A 299 48.10 -13.83 -3.59
CA MET A 299 48.69 -12.51 -3.89
C MET A 299 49.79 -12.25 -2.86
N GLY A 300 51.03 -12.35 -3.34
CA GLY A 300 52.22 -12.00 -2.57
C GLY A 300 52.76 -10.64 -2.98
N ARG A 301 53.59 -10.12 -2.07
CA ARG A 301 54.63 -9.09 -2.23
C ARG A 301 54.19 -7.63 -2.19
N TYR A 302 54.44 -7.01 -1.03
CA TYR A 302 55.40 -5.91 -0.90
C TYR A 302 56.17 -6.08 0.44
N GLY A 303 57.48 -5.79 0.43
CA GLY A 303 58.44 -6.09 1.49
C GLY A 303 58.51 -5.09 2.65
N GLY A 304 59.08 -5.54 3.79
CA GLY A 304 59.28 -4.79 5.05
C GLY A 304 60.50 -3.84 5.05
N PRO A 305 61.24 -3.63 6.16
CA PRO A 305 61.05 -4.07 7.57
C PRO A 305 61.25 -2.95 8.62
N GLN A 306 60.84 -3.17 9.87
CA GLN A 306 61.60 -2.89 11.12
C GLN A 306 60.75 -3.23 12.36
N GLY A 307 61.36 -3.98 13.29
CA GLY A 307 60.70 -4.54 14.46
C GLY A 307 60.65 -3.62 15.67
N VAL A 308 59.69 -3.90 16.56
CA VAL A 308 59.70 -3.53 17.99
C VAL A 308 59.03 -4.65 18.79
N GLU A 309 59.56 -4.85 19.99
CA GLU A 309 59.48 -5.99 20.92
C GLU A 309 58.11 -6.35 21.51
N LEU A 310 58.02 -7.59 21.99
CA LEU A 310 56.94 -8.18 22.79
C LEU A 310 56.68 -7.45 24.12
N ARG A 311 55.40 -7.33 24.49
CA ARG A 311 54.95 -7.31 25.90
C ARG A 311 53.72 -8.22 26.08
N SER A 312 53.66 -8.81 27.27
CA SER A 312 52.89 -9.99 27.65
C SER A 312 51.52 -9.68 28.28
N ALA A 313 50.64 -10.69 28.23
CA ALA A 313 49.55 -11.07 29.16
C ALA A 313 48.24 -10.26 29.24
N THR A 314 47.12 -10.92 28.90
CA THR A 314 46.00 -11.20 29.84
C THR A 314 44.99 -12.21 29.24
N ASP A 315 44.69 -13.29 29.97
CA ASP A 315 43.61 -14.24 29.65
C ASP A 315 42.21 -13.59 29.80
N PRO A 316 41.21 -13.88 28.94
CA PRO A 316 39.84 -13.44 29.14
C PRO A 316 39.06 -14.35 30.12
N PRO A 317 38.09 -13.84 30.91
CA PRO A 317 37.36 -14.62 31.89
C PRO A 317 36.26 -15.50 31.25
N GLY A 318 35.98 -16.62 31.91
CA GLY A 318 35.19 -17.75 31.44
C GLY A 318 33.76 -17.46 30.95
N ARG A 319 33.41 -18.18 29.90
CA ARG A 319 32.17 -18.18 29.10
C ARG A 319 30.84 -18.22 29.89
N GLY A 320 30.85 -18.69 31.15
CA GLY A 320 29.63 -18.84 31.97
C GLY A 320 29.01 -17.54 32.48
N ARG A 321 29.81 -16.50 32.75
CA ARG A 321 29.29 -15.21 33.26
C ARG A 321 28.55 -14.40 32.18
N ARG A 322 28.92 -14.57 30.91
CA ARG A 322 28.29 -13.85 29.78
C ARG A 322 26.89 -14.38 29.46
N ILE A 323 26.67 -15.69 29.61
CA ILE A 323 25.35 -16.31 29.41
C ILE A 323 24.39 -15.88 30.52
N LEU A 324 24.83 -15.90 31.78
CA LEU A 324 24.01 -15.45 32.90
C LEU A 324 23.67 -13.94 32.80
N ALA A 325 24.63 -13.12 32.38
CA ALA A 325 24.37 -11.69 32.13
C ALA A 325 23.36 -11.46 31.00
N GLY A 326 23.40 -12.28 29.94
CA GLY A 326 22.41 -12.23 28.86
C GLY A 326 21.00 -12.59 29.32
N ILE A 327 20.85 -13.64 30.14
CA ILE A 327 19.55 -14.05 30.70
C ILE A 327 18.97 -12.95 31.62
N VAL A 328 19.80 -12.37 32.49
CA VAL A 328 19.38 -11.29 33.39
C VAL A 328 18.97 -10.04 32.58
N ALA A 329 19.72 -9.70 31.53
CA ALA A 329 19.36 -8.59 30.64
C ALA A 329 18.04 -8.83 29.90
N ALA A 330 17.80 -10.06 29.42
CA ALA A 330 16.54 -10.43 28.76
C ALA A 330 15.34 -10.35 29.73
N LEU A 331 15.49 -10.84 30.96
CA LEU A 331 14.43 -10.74 31.98
C LEU A 331 14.13 -9.28 32.38
N LEU A 332 15.16 -8.44 32.48
CA LEU A 332 14.99 -7.01 32.75
C LEU A 332 14.28 -6.31 31.58
N LEU A 333 14.63 -6.62 30.34
CA LEU A 333 13.95 -6.08 29.16
C LEU A 333 12.47 -6.48 29.15
N LEU A 334 12.16 -7.74 29.45
CA LEU A 334 10.80 -8.26 29.50
C LEU A 334 9.98 -7.61 30.63
N ALA A 335 10.61 -7.35 31.78
CA ALA A 335 10.00 -6.59 32.88
C ALA A 335 9.73 -5.13 32.49
N VAL A 336 10.64 -4.48 31.76
CA VAL A 336 10.46 -3.09 31.27
C VAL A 336 9.35 -3.03 30.22
N LEU A 337 9.30 -3.97 29.28
CA LEU A 337 8.23 -4.08 28.28
C LEU A 337 6.88 -4.36 28.94
N GLY A 338 6.83 -5.27 29.92
CA GLY A 338 5.63 -5.56 30.70
C GLY A 338 5.15 -4.34 31.51
N ALA A 339 6.07 -3.61 32.15
CA ALA A 339 5.75 -2.38 32.86
C ALA A 339 5.27 -1.27 31.92
N GLY A 340 5.89 -1.12 30.75
CA GLY A 340 5.48 -0.17 29.71
C GLY A 340 4.08 -0.48 29.17
N GLY A 341 3.81 -1.75 28.84
CA GLY A 341 2.48 -2.22 28.43
C GLY A 341 1.43 -1.98 29.50
N TYR A 342 1.74 -2.29 30.77
CA TYR A 342 0.85 -2.04 31.91
C TYR A 342 0.56 -0.54 32.11
N LEU A 343 1.55 0.34 31.92
CA LEU A 343 1.38 1.79 32.03
C LEU A 343 0.56 2.40 30.88
N LEU A 344 0.59 1.80 29.69
CA LEU A 344 -0.25 2.19 28.55
C LEU A 344 -1.68 1.70 28.73
N VAL A 345 -1.85 0.44 29.10
CA VAL A 345 -3.15 -0.19 29.34
C VAL A 345 -3.91 0.47 30.50
N SER A 346 -3.22 0.86 31.57
CA SER A 346 -3.84 1.52 32.73
C SER A 346 -4.36 2.94 32.45
N ARG A 347 -4.26 3.43 31.21
CA ARG A 347 -4.85 4.70 30.75
C ARG A 347 -6.17 4.54 29.99
N ALA A 348 -6.54 3.32 29.61
CA ALA A 348 -7.80 3.04 28.92
C ALA A 348 -8.97 2.97 29.92
N TYR A 349 -10.15 3.37 29.45
CA TYR A 349 -11.41 3.23 30.18
C TYR A 349 -12.32 2.29 29.40
N PHE A 350 -13.21 1.61 30.09
CA PHE A 350 -14.30 0.90 29.43
C PHE A 350 -15.57 0.97 30.26
N VAL A 351 -16.72 0.80 29.62
CA VAL A 351 -18.01 0.70 30.28
C VAL A 351 -18.46 -0.76 30.23
N GLY A 352 -18.81 -1.32 31.38
CA GLY A 352 -19.23 -2.72 31.50
C GLY A 352 -20.23 -2.94 32.62
N ASP A 353 -20.56 -4.21 32.85
CA ASP A 353 -21.41 -4.65 33.96
C ASP A 353 -20.59 -4.90 35.24
N ASP A 354 -21.07 -4.36 36.35
CA ASP A 354 -20.54 -4.53 37.71
C ASP A 354 -21.70 -4.90 38.64
N ASP A 355 -21.80 -6.17 39.02
CA ASP A 355 -22.87 -6.72 39.88
C ASP A 355 -24.30 -6.32 39.43
N GLY A 356 -24.56 -6.34 38.11
CA GLY A 356 -25.87 -6.00 37.54
C GLY A 356 -26.12 -4.51 37.34
N ARG A 357 -25.10 -3.66 37.51
CA ARG A 357 -25.16 -2.23 37.23
C ARG A 357 -24.12 -1.82 36.21
N VAL A 358 -24.43 -0.80 35.43
CA VAL A 358 -23.45 -0.23 34.49
C VAL A 358 -22.38 0.52 35.28
N ALA A 359 -21.11 0.20 35.02
CA ALA A 359 -19.97 0.88 35.63
C ALA A 359 -18.91 1.27 34.61
N VAL A 360 -18.19 2.34 34.93
CA VAL A 360 -16.98 2.77 34.22
C VAL A 360 -15.78 2.20 34.95
N PHE A 361 -14.99 1.43 34.21
CA PHE A 361 -13.78 0.79 34.66
C PHE A 361 -12.56 1.49 34.04
N ARG A 362 -11.44 1.41 34.75
CA ARG A 362 -10.13 1.81 34.27
C ARG A 362 -9.24 0.59 34.13
N GLY A 363 -8.74 0.32 32.93
CA GLY A 363 -7.92 -0.86 32.60
C GLY A 363 -8.43 -1.62 31.37
N LEU A 364 -8.09 -2.92 31.28
CA LEU A 364 -8.57 -3.81 30.23
C LEU A 364 -9.87 -4.51 30.64
N ALA A 365 -10.83 -4.57 29.71
CA ALA A 365 -12.03 -5.39 29.86
C ALA A 365 -11.72 -6.89 29.90
N GLN A 366 -10.64 -7.31 29.24
CA GLN A 366 -10.20 -8.70 29.17
C GLN A 366 -9.24 -9.04 30.32
N GLU A 367 -9.28 -10.28 30.79
CA GLU A 367 -8.40 -10.80 31.85
C GLU A 367 -7.25 -11.65 31.26
N PRO A 368 -6.15 -11.03 30.78
CA PRO A 368 -5.02 -11.79 30.29
C PRO A 368 -4.44 -12.62 31.44
N LEU A 369 -4.33 -13.94 31.22
CA LEU A 369 -3.79 -14.91 32.18
C LEU A 369 -4.58 -15.01 33.51
N GLY A 370 -5.87 -14.63 33.51
CA GLY A 370 -6.74 -14.72 34.70
C GLY A 370 -6.40 -13.72 35.81
N VAL A 371 -5.71 -12.63 35.47
CA VAL A 371 -5.45 -11.51 36.38
C VAL A 371 -6.33 -10.34 35.97
N SER A 372 -7.21 -9.90 36.87
CA SER A 372 -8.05 -8.72 36.66
C SER A 372 -7.17 -7.46 36.70
N LEU A 373 -6.97 -6.84 35.53
CA LEU A 373 -6.18 -5.60 35.36
C LEU A 373 -7.07 -4.36 35.23
N HIS A 374 -8.25 -4.38 35.85
CA HIS A 374 -9.18 -3.27 35.86
C HIS A 374 -9.59 -2.91 37.29
N ARG A 375 -10.00 -1.65 37.46
CA ARG A 375 -10.60 -1.15 38.70
C ARG A 375 -11.85 -0.37 38.37
N VAL A 376 -12.91 -0.57 39.15
CA VAL A 376 -14.12 0.25 39.09
C VAL A 376 -13.77 1.68 39.48
N GLU A 377 -14.04 2.63 38.59
CA GLU A 377 -13.84 4.05 38.87
C GLU A 377 -15.16 4.76 39.20
N LEU A 378 -16.27 4.33 38.58
CA LEU A 378 -17.59 4.87 38.83
C LEU A 378 -18.66 3.80 38.58
N THR A 379 -19.45 3.46 39.60
CA THR A 379 -20.68 2.66 39.43
C THR A 379 -21.86 3.60 39.27
N THR A 380 -22.72 3.33 38.30
CA THR A 380 -23.89 4.16 38.01
C THR A 380 -25.15 3.57 38.64
N ASP A 381 -26.26 4.31 38.54
CA ASP A 381 -27.59 3.91 39.01
C ASP A 381 -28.39 3.11 37.96
N ILE A 382 -27.81 2.89 36.78
CA ILE A 382 -28.44 2.15 35.69
C ILE A 382 -28.35 0.65 35.94
N ASP A 383 -29.50 -0.01 36.01
CA ASP A 383 -29.61 -1.46 36.06
C ASP A 383 -29.33 -2.05 34.66
N THR A 384 -28.36 -2.95 34.57
CA THR A 384 -27.99 -3.60 33.31
C THR A 384 -29.15 -4.42 32.75
N ALA A 385 -29.99 -5.01 33.60
CA ALA A 385 -31.13 -5.80 33.17
C ALA A 385 -32.26 -4.96 32.54
N ALA A 386 -32.30 -3.66 32.82
CA ALA A 386 -33.26 -2.73 32.21
C ALA A 386 -32.89 -2.33 30.77
N LEU A 387 -31.69 -2.69 30.30
CA LEU A 387 -31.23 -2.42 28.94
C LEU A 387 -31.60 -3.54 27.97
N PRO A 388 -31.73 -3.26 26.66
CA PRO A 388 -31.97 -4.29 25.64
C PRO A 388 -30.92 -5.41 25.68
N THR A 389 -31.31 -6.64 25.34
CA THR A 389 -30.44 -7.84 25.42
C THR A 389 -29.13 -7.68 24.66
N PHE A 390 -29.14 -7.10 23.45
CA PHE A 390 -27.92 -6.83 22.69
C PHE A 390 -26.94 -5.92 23.44
N ARG A 391 -27.46 -5.01 24.27
CA ARG A 391 -26.66 -4.06 25.06
C ARG A 391 -26.05 -4.73 26.27
N GLN A 392 -26.80 -5.63 26.90
CA GLN A 392 -26.29 -6.45 27.99
C GLN A 392 -25.09 -7.29 27.53
N GLU A 393 -25.16 -7.88 26.33
CA GLU A 393 -24.04 -8.64 25.75
C GLU A 393 -22.81 -7.74 25.51
N ARG A 394 -22.99 -6.55 24.94
CA ARG A 394 -21.88 -5.61 24.73
C ARG A 394 -21.26 -5.08 26.02
N LEU A 395 -22.06 -4.87 27.07
CA LEU A 395 -21.58 -4.46 28.38
C LEU A 395 -20.78 -5.58 29.07
N ARG A 396 -21.12 -6.85 28.82
CA ARG A 396 -20.32 -8.00 29.29
C ARG A 396 -18.96 -8.08 28.58
N GLU A 397 -18.89 -7.70 27.30
CA GLU A 397 -17.62 -7.67 26.56
C GLU A 397 -16.74 -6.47 26.94
N GLY A 398 -17.34 -5.42 27.49
CA GLY A 398 -16.68 -4.18 27.90
C GLY A 398 -16.45 -3.24 26.72
N ILE A 399 -17.11 -2.09 26.74
CA ILE A 399 -17.08 -1.12 25.64
C ILE A 399 -15.93 -0.12 25.87
N PRO A 400 -14.88 -0.10 25.04
CA PRO A 400 -13.68 0.69 25.29
C PRO A 400 -13.86 2.18 24.96
N PHE A 401 -13.22 3.05 25.74
CA PHE A 401 -13.16 4.49 25.55
C PHE A 401 -11.76 5.04 25.83
N PRO A 402 -11.29 6.02 25.04
CA PRO A 402 -9.96 6.60 25.21
C PRO A 402 -9.88 7.55 26.42
N THR A 403 -11.00 8.10 26.88
CA THR A 403 -11.04 8.98 28.06
C THR A 403 -12.25 8.71 28.96
N ARG A 404 -12.08 8.96 30.26
CA ARG A 404 -13.16 8.91 31.25
C ARG A 404 -14.37 9.75 30.84
N ARG A 405 -14.14 10.96 30.32
CA ARG A 405 -15.22 11.90 29.96
C ARG A 405 -16.06 11.40 28.78
N GLU A 406 -15.50 10.56 27.93
CA GLU A 406 -16.25 9.91 26.84
C GLU A 406 -17.04 8.71 27.35
N ALA A 407 -16.45 7.89 28.22
CA ALA A 407 -17.17 6.81 28.90
C ALA A 407 -18.37 7.35 29.71
N GLU A 408 -18.18 8.44 30.47
CA GLU A 408 -19.25 9.10 31.23
C GLU A 408 -20.32 9.70 30.29
N ARG A 409 -19.92 10.31 29.18
CA ARG A 409 -20.88 10.85 28.19
C ARG A 409 -21.71 9.75 27.53
N TYR A 410 -21.09 8.60 27.25
CA TYR A 410 -21.79 7.44 26.69
C TYR A 410 -22.85 6.91 27.66
N VAL A 411 -22.48 6.80 28.95
CA VAL A 411 -23.44 6.44 30.01
C VAL A 411 -24.57 7.45 30.14
N GLU A 412 -24.24 8.74 30.19
CA GLU A 412 -25.20 9.81 30.45
C GLU A 412 -26.14 10.08 29.28
N ASN A 413 -25.65 10.02 28.03
CA ASN A 413 -26.43 10.43 26.87
C ASN A 413 -27.01 9.25 26.08
N ASP A 414 -26.29 8.14 25.97
CA ASP A 414 -26.68 7.06 25.06
C ASP A 414 -27.38 5.93 25.82
N LEU A 415 -26.85 5.54 26.99
CA LEU A 415 -27.49 4.53 27.83
C LEU A 415 -28.77 5.06 28.51
N ARG A 416 -28.76 6.28 29.06
CA ARG A 416 -29.97 6.86 29.68
C ARG A 416 -31.09 7.16 28.70
N ARG A 417 -30.79 7.69 27.51
CA ARG A 417 -31.83 7.88 26.48
C ARG A 417 -32.49 6.57 26.07
N GLU A 418 -31.71 5.50 25.96
CA GLU A 418 -32.30 4.20 25.61
C GLU A 418 -33.09 3.55 26.75
N LEU A 419 -32.80 3.88 28.01
CA LEU A 419 -33.69 3.54 29.13
C LEU A 419 -35.00 4.33 29.06
N ASP A 420 -34.94 5.60 28.72
CA ASP A 420 -36.12 6.46 28.57
C ASP A 420 -37.01 5.99 27.40
N ASP A 421 -36.39 5.60 26.28
CA ASP A 421 -37.07 5.08 25.10
C ASP A 421 -37.66 3.67 25.35
N ALA A 422 -36.90 2.78 26.03
CA ALA A 422 -37.39 1.45 26.41
C ALA A 422 -38.52 1.51 27.45
N GLY A 423 -38.60 2.60 28.24
CA GLY A 423 -39.69 2.85 29.18
C GLY A 423 -41.01 3.31 28.52
N GLN A 424 -40.97 3.77 27.26
CA GLN A 424 -42.16 4.23 26.52
C GLN A 424 -42.79 3.13 25.65
N ASP A 425 -42.01 2.14 25.20
CA ASP A 425 -42.45 1.04 24.34
C ASP A 425 -42.86 -0.23 25.14
N GLY A 426 -43.74 -0.05 26.12
CA GLY A 426 -44.47 -1.13 26.78
C GLY A 426 -45.57 -1.77 25.92
N GLY A 427 -45.42 -1.83 24.59
CA GLY A 427 -46.46 -2.29 23.69
C GLY A 427 -45.99 -2.62 22.27
N ASP A 428 -45.60 -3.89 22.10
CA ASP A 428 -45.58 -4.67 20.85
C ASP A 428 -44.73 -4.22 19.64
N THR A 429 -43.93 -5.19 19.20
CA THR A 429 -43.25 -5.37 17.90
C THR A 429 -42.03 -4.52 17.53
N ALA A 430 -40.95 -5.24 17.23
CA ALA A 430 -39.67 -4.77 16.70
C ALA A 430 -39.79 -4.00 15.37
N PRO A 431 -38.90 -3.02 15.16
CA PRO A 431 -38.35 -2.72 13.85
C PRO A 431 -36.81 -2.89 13.80
N ALA A 432 -36.31 -3.37 12.68
CA ALA A 432 -34.92 -3.22 12.26
C ALA A 432 -34.89 -2.33 10.99
N PRO A 433 -33.72 -1.86 10.53
CA PRO A 433 -32.74 -0.95 11.15
C PRO A 433 -32.70 0.40 10.39
N ALA A 434 -32.19 1.48 10.98
CA ALA A 434 -31.99 2.76 10.27
C ALA A 434 -30.60 3.38 10.54
N ALA A 435 -29.98 3.78 9.43
CA ALA A 435 -28.63 4.31 9.26
C ALA A 435 -28.48 5.80 9.66
N SER A 436 -27.24 6.29 9.62
CA SER A 436 -26.90 7.73 9.54
C SER A 436 -26.28 8.07 8.16
N PRO A 437 -26.34 9.34 7.71
CA PRO A 437 -26.59 9.80 6.33
C PRO A 437 -25.29 10.15 5.54
N THR A 438 -25.23 10.30 4.21
CA THR A 438 -25.91 11.30 3.33
C THR A 438 -25.91 10.96 1.82
N ASP A 439 -26.84 11.61 1.12
CA ASP A 439 -27.45 11.49 -0.24
C ASP A 439 -26.53 11.72 -1.49
N PRO A 440 -26.96 11.35 -2.73
CA PRO A 440 -27.61 12.37 -3.59
C PRO A 440 -28.76 11.94 -4.55
N THR A 441 -29.67 12.91 -4.74
CA THR A 441 -30.71 13.24 -5.78
C THR A 441 -30.57 12.75 -7.26
N PRO A 442 -31.64 12.82 -8.11
CA PRO A 442 -32.13 11.67 -8.89
C PRO A 442 -32.30 11.91 -10.43
N ARG A 443 -32.63 10.83 -11.18
CA ARG A 443 -33.23 10.91 -12.54
C ARG A 443 -34.09 9.67 -12.88
N PRO A 444 -34.94 9.68 -13.92
CA PRO A 444 -36.41 9.68 -13.80
C PRO A 444 -37.08 8.36 -14.22
N ALA A 445 -38.34 8.20 -13.82
CA ALA A 445 -39.18 7.02 -14.02
C ALA A 445 -39.47 6.68 -15.49
N GLN A 446 -39.47 5.36 -15.80
CA GLN A 446 -40.06 4.79 -17.00
C GLN A 446 -41.42 4.12 -16.69
N PRO A 447 -42.36 4.07 -17.67
CA PRO A 447 -43.78 3.86 -17.41
C PRO A 447 -44.20 2.38 -17.45
N THR A 448 -45.23 2.09 -16.68
CA THR A 448 -46.02 0.85 -16.59
C THR A 448 -46.56 0.34 -17.94
N GLN A 449 -46.38 -0.96 -18.21
CA GLN A 449 -47.09 -1.70 -19.27
C GLN A 449 -48.51 -2.13 -18.82
N PRO A 450 -49.52 -2.11 -19.71
CA PRO A 450 -50.89 -2.55 -19.40
C PRO A 450 -51.20 -4.00 -19.81
N ALA A 451 -52.17 -4.60 -19.10
CA ALA A 451 -52.69 -5.96 -19.23
C ALA A 451 -53.45 -6.24 -20.56
N PRO A 452 -53.61 -7.52 -20.97
CA PRO A 452 -54.05 -7.90 -22.32
C PRO A 452 -55.59 -7.95 -22.47
N ARG A 453 -56.06 -7.78 -23.72
CA ARG A 453 -57.47 -8.00 -24.14
C ARG A 453 -57.58 -9.10 -25.21
N PRO A 454 -58.77 -9.71 -25.37
CA PRO A 454 -58.91 -11.06 -25.93
C PRO A 454 -59.22 -11.13 -27.44
N ASN A 455 -59.05 -12.36 -27.94
CA ASN A 455 -59.13 -12.89 -29.31
C ASN A 455 -60.30 -12.44 -30.23
N ALA A 456 -59.99 -12.41 -31.54
CA ALA A 456 -60.93 -12.59 -32.66
C ALA A 456 -60.26 -13.40 -33.80
N PRO A 457 -61.02 -14.06 -34.70
CA PRO A 457 -60.64 -15.34 -35.33
C PRO A 457 -60.02 -15.25 -36.74
N ALA A 458 -59.54 -16.42 -37.18
CA ALA A 458 -58.76 -16.74 -38.39
C ALA A 458 -59.39 -16.42 -39.76
N PRO A 459 -58.58 -16.47 -40.84
CA PRO A 459 -59.00 -17.03 -42.11
C PRO A 459 -58.12 -18.21 -42.57
N THR A 460 -58.82 -19.31 -42.82
CA THR A 460 -58.73 -20.31 -43.90
C THR A 460 -57.40 -20.51 -44.66
N ALA A 461 -56.93 -21.76 -44.60
CA ALA A 461 -55.95 -22.34 -45.51
C ALA A 461 -56.54 -22.58 -46.90
N THR A 462 -55.68 -22.48 -47.90
CA THR A 462 -55.87 -23.08 -49.22
C THR A 462 -55.58 -24.59 -49.13
N ALA A 463 -56.42 -25.36 -49.83
CA ALA A 463 -56.42 -26.83 -50.05
C ALA A 463 -57.11 -27.69 -48.98
#